data_AF-A0A9D1Q063-F1
#
_entry.id   AF-A0A9D1Q063-F1
#
_cell.length_a   1.000
_cell.length_b   1.000
_cell.length_c   1.000
_cell.angle_alpha   90.00
_cell.angle_beta   90.00
_cell.angle_gamma   90.00
#
_symmetry.space_group_name_H-M   'P 1'
#
loop_
_entity.id
_entity.type
_entity.pdbx_description
1 polymer ?
#
loop_
_entity_poly.entity_id
_entity_poly.type
_entity_poly.pdbx_seq_one_letter_code
_entity_poly.pdbx_strand_id
1 'polypeptide(L)'
;MIKQGIVNFFKSLKYFFTPLGTIALGLIIGLSIAVPGAISLVSALAGDVKAVLAGTSVDFTALGESLEEAVMSLDWSDPLAALSEMLSREWLTATINACVGAFVEVTDVYAAGFSAAVTAFLRGIVGYIVLVAIFLVLGFVGGYFLVRWLIRRNIARRDLLRSVLAFVIDAFIAATLIAVCLWLLSVWKPSAAVTTVVSLLLFGFISLLEAYVVNARGKVRLREIVSFKNILSFIAANIIVLLLGAACVVAVTFLTNEIAGGILGIVFMEIAFIVAGANAESYVINKANEADMNKNAAPET
;
A
#
# COMPACT_ATOMS: atom_id res chain seq x y z
N MET A 1 0.46 6.26 29.19
CA MET A 1 0.42 6.23 27.71
C MET A 1 1.41 5.25 27.13
N ILE A 2 2.71 5.35 27.43
CA ILE A 2 3.76 4.45 26.86
C ILE A 2 3.43 2.96 27.03
N LYS A 3 3.23 2.47 28.27
CA LYS A 3 2.86 1.06 28.53
C LYS A 3 1.65 0.63 27.71
N GLN A 4 0.64 1.49 27.62
CA GLN A 4 -0.59 1.21 26.89
C GLN A 4 -0.36 1.16 25.37
N GLY A 5 0.45 2.06 24.81
CA GLY A 5 0.82 2.03 23.39
C GLY A 5 1.56 0.75 23.01
N ILE A 6 2.50 0.30 23.84
CA ILE A 6 3.21 -0.97 23.65
C ILE A 6 2.23 -2.15 23.70
N VAL A 7 1.37 -2.21 24.71
CA VAL A 7 0.36 -3.28 24.85
C VAL A 7 -0.60 -3.29 23.65
N ASN A 8 -1.03 -2.12 23.18
CA ASN A 8 -1.90 -1.98 22.01
C ASN A 8 -1.21 -2.48 20.74
N PHE A 9 0.09 -2.22 20.58
CA PHE A 9 0.87 -2.73 19.45
C PHE A 9 0.88 -4.26 19.42
N PHE A 10 1.33 -4.90 20.51
CA PHE A 10 1.37 -6.37 20.58
C PHE A 10 -0.01 -7.02 20.44
N LYS A 11 -1.06 -6.44 21.04
CA LYS A 11 -2.44 -6.93 20.86
C LYS A 11 -2.94 -6.82 19.43
N SER A 12 -2.42 -5.86 18.66
CA SER A 12 -2.82 -5.61 17.28
C SER A 12 -2.09 -6.50 16.28
N LEU A 13 -0.94 -7.09 16.66
CA LEU A 13 -0.22 -8.05 15.82
C LEU A 13 -1.04 -9.30 15.46
N LYS A 14 -2.12 -9.61 16.20
CA LYS A 14 -3.06 -10.67 15.79
C LYS A 14 -3.71 -10.42 14.42
N TYR A 15 -3.70 -9.18 13.93
CA TYR A 15 -4.22 -8.79 12.62
C TYR A 15 -3.17 -8.81 11.52
N PHE A 16 -1.96 -9.30 11.80
CA PHE A 16 -0.84 -9.35 10.84
C PHE A 16 -1.19 -9.99 9.49
N PHE A 17 -1.97 -11.07 9.48
CA PHE A 17 -2.34 -11.73 8.22
C PHE A 17 -3.47 -11.03 7.46
N THR A 18 -4.15 -10.05 8.06
CA THR A 18 -5.27 -9.36 7.41
C THR A 18 -4.84 -8.51 6.21
N PRO A 19 -3.87 -7.58 6.33
CA PRO A 19 -3.43 -6.78 5.18
C PRO A 19 -2.68 -7.64 4.15
N LEU A 20 -1.95 -8.69 4.58
CA LEU A 20 -1.38 -9.67 3.65
C LEU A 20 -2.47 -10.38 2.84
N GLY A 21 -3.54 -10.80 3.50
CA GLY A 21 -4.67 -11.46 2.85
C GLY A 21 -5.38 -10.56 1.83
N THR A 22 -5.54 -9.26 2.12
CA THR A 22 -6.18 -8.33 1.17
C THR A 22 -5.26 -7.96 0.00
N ILE A 23 -3.95 -7.83 0.24
CA ILE A 23 -2.95 -7.67 -0.84
C ILE A 23 -2.97 -8.91 -1.75
N ALA A 24 -2.95 -10.11 -1.16
CA ALA A 24 -3.01 -11.36 -1.90
C ALA A 24 -4.32 -11.48 -2.71
N LEU A 25 -5.45 -11.07 -2.14
CA LEU A 25 -6.72 -11.04 -2.85
C LEU A 25 -6.71 -10.05 -4.03
N GLY A 26 -6.11 -8.86 -3.84
CA GLY A 26 -5.87 -7.91 -4.93
C GLY A 26 -5.01 -8.49 -6.04
N LEU A 27 -3.93 -9.19 -5.68
CA LEU A 27 -3.07 -9.89 -6.63
C LEU A 27 -3.83 -10.96 -7.41
N ILE A 28 -4.60 -11.82 -6.72
CA ILE A 28 -5.38 -12.90 -7.35
C ILE A 28 -6.40 -12.34 -8.34
N ILE A 29 -7.13 -11.29 -7.96
CA ILE A 29 -8.10 -10.64 -8.85
C ILE A 29 -7.38 -10.03 -10.05
N GLY A 30 -6.30 -9.28 -9.83
CA GLY A 30 -5.50 -8.71 -10.90
C GLY A 30 -5.00 -9.76 -11.89
N LEU A 31 -4.41 -10.85 -11.39
CA LEU A 31 -3.91 -11.95 -12.21
C LEU A 31 -5.03 -12.72 -12.93
N SER A 32 -6.20 -12.88 -12.31
CA SER A 32 -7.35 -13.54 -12.94
C SER A 32 -7.87 -12.82 -14.19
N ILE A 33 -7.60 -11.52 -14.32
CA ILE A 33 -7.94 -10.73 -15.50
C ILE A 33 -6.74 -10.63 -16.44
N ALA A 34 -5.55 -10.39 -15.89
CA ALA A 34 -4.33 -10.19 -16.67
C ALA A 34 -3.88 -11.46 -17.40
N VAL A 35 -3.97 -12.65 -16.78
CA VAL A 35 -3.53 -13.90 -17.42
C VAL A 35 -4.39 -14.25 -18.64
N PRO A 36 -5.74 -14.31 -18.54
CA PRO A 36 -6.57 -14.52 -19.73
C PRO A 36 -6.43 -13.40 -20.77
N GLY A 37 -6.24 -12.16 -20.31
CA GLY A 37 -5.98 -11.00 -21.16
C GLY A 37 -4.67 -11.11 -21.95
N ALA A 38 -3.59 -11.57 -21.32
CA ALA A 38 -2.33 -11.81 -21.99
C ALA A 38 -2.45 -12.93 -23.03
N ILE A 39 -3.16 -14.01 -22.71
CA ILE A 39 -3.43 -15.11 -23.65
C ILE A 39 -4.22 -14.62 -24.88
N SER A 40 -5.21 -13.73 -24.68
CA SER A 40 -5.96 -13.16 -25.80
C SER A 40 -5.10 -12.22 -26.67
N LEU A 41 -4.17 -11.47 -26.07
CA LEU A 41 -3.21 -10.63 -26.80
C LEU A 41 -2.23 -11.46 -27.63
N VAL A 42 -1.76 -12.61 -27.11
CA VAL A 42 -0.94 -13.55 -27.89
C VAL A 42 -1.73 -14.06 -29.10
N SER A 43 -3.00 -14.42 -28.89
CA SER A 43 -3.89 -14.87 -29.97
C SER A 43 -4.13 -13.76 -31.01
N ALA A 44 -4.29 -12.51 -30.56
CA ALA A 44 -4.44 -11.35 -31.43
C ALA A 44 -3.16 -11.06 -32.23
N LEU A 45 -1.99 -11.12 -31.59
CA LEU A 45 -0.70 -10.98 -32.26
C LEU A 45 -0.51 -12.04 -33.34
N ALA A 46 -0.84 -13.30 -33.06
CA ALA A 46 -0.81 -14.37 -34.05
C ALA A 46 -1.79 -14.11 -35.22
N GLY A 47 -2.97 -13.55 -34.93
CA GLY A 47 -3.93 -13.11 -35.95
C GLY A 47 -3.40 -11.97 -36.82
N ASP A 48 -2.78 -10.96 -36.22
CA ASP A 48 -2.19 -9.82 -36.91
C ASP A 48 -1.01 -10.25 -37.78
N VAL A 49 -0.14 -11.15 -37.29
CA VAL A 49 0.96 -11.74 -38.07
C VAL A 49 0.41 -12.54 -39.27
N LYS A 50 -0.65 -13.34 -39.07
CA LYS A 50 -1.34 -14.04 -40.18
C LYS A 50 -1.91 -13.07 -41.21
N ALA A 51 -2.47 -11.96 -40.77
CA ALA A 51 -3.02 -10.94 -41.65
C ALA A 51 -1.93 -10.21 -42.46
N VAL A 52 -0.80 -9.88 -41.84
CA VAL A 52 0.37 -9.28 -42.52
C VAL A 52 0.92 -10.21 -43.59
N LEU A 53 0.87 -11.53 -43.35
CA LEU A 53 1.34 -12.58 -44.27
C LEU A 53 0.25 -13.08 -45.24
N ALA A 54 -0.95 -12.50 -45.23
CA ALA A 54 -2.06 -12.95 -46.07
C ALA A 54 -1.68 -12.83 -47.56
N GLY A 55 -1.45 -13.97 -48.21
CA GLY A 55 -0.95 -14.06 -49.59
C GLY A 55 0.36 -14.81 -49.75
N THR A 56 1.00 -15.23 -48.65
CA THR A 56 2.19 -16.09 -48.65
C THR A 56 1.86 -17.51 -48.21
N SER A 57 2.57 -18.52 -48.74
CA SER A 57 2.39 -19.94 -48.40
C SER A 57 3.17 -20.33 -47.14
N VAL A 58 2.98 -19.60 -46.05
CA VAL A 58 3.71 -19.82 -44.78
C VAL A 58 3.03 -20.91 -43.96
N ASP A 59 3.82 -21.85 -43.44
CA ASP A 59 3.36 -22.83 -42.45
C ASP A 59 3.37 -22.19 -41.05
N PHE A 60 2.19 -21.85 -40.56
CA PHE A 60 2.01 -21.24 -39.24
C PHE A 60 2.30 -22.19 -38.07
N THR A 61 2.37 -23.50 -38.31
CA THR A 61 2.76 -24.49 -37.29
C THR A 61 4.26 -24.39 -37.06
N ALA A 62 5.05 -24.44 -38.14
CA ALA A 62 6.50 -24.30 -38.10
C ALA A 62 6.94 -22.92 -37.58
N LEU A 63 6.17 -21.85 -37.88
CA LEU A 63 6.41 -20.52 -37.33
C LEU A 63 6.16 -20.47 -35.80
N GLY A 64 5.15 -21.20 -35.31
CA GLY A 64 4.88 -21.34 -33.88
C GLY A 64 6.01 -22.09 -33.15
N GLU A 65 6.47 -23.20 -33.72
CA GLU A 65 7.60 -23.99 -33.20
C GLU A 65 8.89 -23.16 -33.14
N SER A 66 9.18 -22.38 -34.20
CA SER A 66 10.34 -21.48 -34.23
C SER A 66 10.28 -20.40 -33.12
N LEU A 67 9.08 -19.92 -32.79
CA LEU A 67 8.88 -18.95 -31.72
C LEU A 67 9.04 -19.60 -30.34
N GLU A 68 8.55 -20.82 -30.16
CA GLU A 68 8.73 -21.61 -28.95
C GLU A 68 10.21 -21.88 -28.67
N GLU A 69 10.97 -22.31 -29.69
CA GLU A 69 12.42 -22.50 -29.59
C GLU A 69 13.15 -21.21 -29.20
N ALA A 70 12.77 -20.07 -29.78
CA ALA A 70 13.33 -18.77 -29.43
C ALA A 70 13.07 -18.41 -27.96
N VAL A 71 11.86 -18.68 -27.45
CA VAL A 71 11.52 -18.45 -26.03
C VAL A 71 12.31 -19.40 -25.13
N MET A 72 12.45 -20.67 -25.50
CA MET A 72 13.23 -21.64 -24.74
C MET A 72 14.74 -21.34 -24.72
N SER A 73 15.23 -20.61 -25.72
CA SER A 73 16.65 -20.21 -25.81
C SER A 73 17.06 -19.08 -24.87
N LEU A 74 16.10 -18.37 -24.26
CA LEU A 74 16.38 -17.32 -23.28
C LEU A 74 17.04 -17.90 -22.02
N ASP A 75 17.82 -17.06 -21.33
CA ASP A 75 18.49 -17.45 -20.09
C ASP A 75 17.50 -17.49 -18.91
N TRP A 76 16.84 -18.63 -18.74
CA TRP A 76 15.90 -18.88 -17.64
C TRP A 76 16.57 -19.05 -16.27
N SER A 77 17.89 -18.93 -16.16
CA SER A 77 18.57 -18.90 -14.86
C SER A 77 18.28 -17.62 -14.08
N ASP A 78 17.96 -16.51 -14.77
CA ASP A 78 17.33 -15.31 -14.22
C ASP A 78 15.96 -15.07 -14.89
N PRO A 79 14.86 -15.60 -14.29
CA PRO A 79 13.53 -15.51 -14.88
C PRO A 79 13.03 -14.07 -15.08
N LEU A 80 13.45 -13.11 -14.26
CA LEU A 80 13.02 -11.73 -14.39
C LEU A 80 13.72 -11.03 -15.55
N ALA A 81 15.01 -11.29 -15.74
CA ALA A 81 15.76 -10.83 -16.89
C ALA A 81 15.21 -11.44 -18.19
N ALA A 82 14.98 -12.75 -18.22
CA ALA A 82 14.41 -13.44 -19.38
C ALA A 82 13.02 -12.91 -19.75
N LEU A 83 12.14 -12.68 -18.77
CA LEU A 83 10.82 -12.08 -19.02
C LEU A 83 10.93 -10.64 -19.53
N SER A 84 11.84 -9.85 -18.97
CA SER A 84 12.07 -8.47 -19.43
C SER A 84 12.58 -8.44 -20.86
N GLU A 85 13.48 -9.35 -21.23
CA GLU A 85 14.00 -9.49 -22.57
C GLU A 85 12.91 -9.93 -23.54
N MET A 86 12.16 -10.99 -23.20
CA MET A 86 11.05 -11.53 -24.00
C MET A 86 9.94 -10.48 -24.26
N LEU A 87 9.68 -9.60 -23.31
CA LEU A 87 8.69 -8.52 -23.43
C LEU A 87 9.26 -7.22 -24.00
N SER A 88 10.53 -7.23 -24.44
CA SER A 88 11.12 -6.06 -25.09
C SER A 88 10.66 -5.95 -26.54
N ARG A 89 10.48 -4.71 -27.02
CA ARG A 89 10.15 -4.45 -28.43
C ARG A 89 11.24 -4.98 -29.36
N GLU A 90 12.50 -4.80 -28.98
CA GLU A 90 13.66 -5.20 -29.76
C GLU A 90 13.66 -6.71 -29.98
N TRP A 91 13.56 -7.48 -28.89
CA TRP A 91 13.51 -8.94 -28.96
C TRP A 91 12.29 -9.42 -29.74
N LEU A 92 11.07 -8.96 -29.43
CA LEU A 92 9.86 -9.43 -30.13
C LEU A 92 9.90 -9.13 -31.64
N THR A 93 10.35 -7.93 -32.01
CA THR A 93 10.43 -7.54 -33.42
C THR A 93 11.51 -8.35 -34.14
N ALA A 94 12.69 -8.52 -33.52
CA ALA A 94 13.78 -9.30 -34.09
C ALA A 94 13.41 -10.78 -34.23
N THR A 95 12.83 -11.38 -33.19
CA THR A 95 12.42 -12.79 -33.16
C THR A 95 11.31 -13.05 -34.19
N ILE A 96 10.27 -12.22 -34.25
CA ILE A 96 9.21 -12.39 -35.26
C ILE A 96 9.77 -12.25 -36.67
N ASN A 97 10.63 -11.25 -36.92
CA ASN A 97 11.26 -11.08 -38.23
C ASN A 97 12.17 -12.26 -38.59
N ALA A 98 12.92 -12.83 -37.63
CA ALA A 98 13.77 -13.99 -37.84
C ALA A 98 12.95 -15.25 -38.15
N CYS A 99 11.88 -15.49 -37.38
CA CYS A 99 10.97 -16.62 -37.61
C CYS A 99 10.28 -16.51 -38.97
N VAL A 100 9.87 -15.31 -39.40
CA VAL A 100 9.26 -15.09 -40.71
C VAL A 100 10.29 -15.15 -41.84
N GLY A 101 11.51 -14.64 -41.60
CA GLY A 101 12.63 -14.67 -42.54
C GLY A 101 13.07 -16.07 -42.97
N ALA A 102 12.74 -17.09 -42.17
CA ALA A 102 12.92 -18.49 -42.53
C ALA A 102 11.97 -18.98 -43.65
N PHE A 103 10.86 -18.27 -43.89
CA PHE A 103 9.82 -18.68 -44.85
C PHE A 103 9.61 -17.68 -46.01
N VAL A 104 9.90 -16.39 -45.79
CA VAL A 104 9.74 -15.33 -46.80
C VAL A 104 10.89 -14.32 -46.63
N GLU A 105 11.50 -13.84 -47.73
CA GLU A 105 12.43 -12.72 -47.64
C GLU A 105 11.70 -11.50 -47.05
N VAL A 106 12.11 -11.09 -45.84
CA VAL A 106 11.52 -9.94 -45.14
C VAL A 106 11.93 -8.68 -45.89
N THR A 107 11.09 -8.24 -46.80
CA THR A 107 11.21 -6.92 -47.43
C THR A 107 10.67 -5.83 -46.50
N ASP A 108 11.06 -4.58 -46.73
CA ASP A 108 10.56 -3.39 -45.99
C ASP A 108 9.01 -3.30 -45.98
N VAL A 109 8.34 -3.98 -46.92
CA VAL A 109 6.89 -4.06 -47.05
C VAL A 109 6.22 -4.72 -45.84
N TYR A 110 6.86 -5.71 -45.20
CA TYR A 110 6.29 -6.44 -44.05
C TYR A 110 6.73 -5.87 -42.69
N ALA A 111 7.88 -5.21 -42.63
CA ALA A 111 8.47 -4.70 -41.39
C ALA A 111 7.55 -3.71 -40.64
N ALA A 112 6.85 -2.85 -41.37
CA ALA A 112 5.92 -1.90 -40.78
C ALA A 112 4.69 -2.59 -40.14
N GLY A 113 4.18 -3.64 -40.79
CA GLY A 113 3.06 -4.44 -40.28
C GLY A 113 3.41 -5.17 -38.98
N PHE A 114 4.57 -5.84 -38.95
CA PHE A 114 5.03 -6.51 -37.73
C PHE A 114 5.32 -5.54 -36.59
N SER A 115 5.95 -4.40 -36.87
CA SER A 115 6.21 -3.37 -35.86
C SER A 115 4.90 -2.84 -35.24
N ALA A 116 3.85 -2.65 -36.05
CA ALA A 116 2.54 -2.23 -35.57
C ALA A 116 1.88 -3.32 -34.68
N ALA A 117 1.91 -4.58 -35.10
CA ALA A 117 1.36 -5.71 -34.36
C ALA A 117 2.08 -5.90 -33.00
N VAL A 118 3.41 -5.87 -32.98
CA VAL A 118 4.21 -5.93 -31.75
C VAL A 118 3.93 -4.75 -30.84
N THR A 119 3.79 -3.54 -31.40
CA THR A 119 3.46 -2.35 -30.61
C THR A 119 2.08 -2.44 -29.97
N ALA A 120 1.08 -2.97 -30.68
CA ALA A 120 -0.26 -3.19 -30.14
C ALA A 120 -0.25 -4.24 -29.02
N PHE A 121 0.45 -5.36 -29.24
CA PHE A 121 0.65 -6.41 -28.24
C PHE A 121 1.29 -5.86 -26.95
N LEU A 122 2.42 -5.16 -27.07
CA LEU A 122 3.12 -4.58 -25.93
C LEU A 122 2.28 -3.56 -25.17
N ARG A 123 1.54 -2.71 -25.89
CA ARG A 123 0.62 -1.76 -25.26
C ARG A 123 -0.46 -2.48 -24.45
N GLY A 124 -0.98 -3.58 -24.98
CA GLY A 124 -1.95 -4.43 -24.29
C GLY A 124 -1.36 -5.04 -23.02
N ILE A 125 -0.15 -5.62 -23.09
CA ILE A 125 0.54 -6.22 -21.94
C ILE A 125 0.78 -5.17 -20.85
N VAL A 126 1.27 -3.98 -21.21
CA VAL A 126 1.44 -2.85 -20.28
C VAL A 126 0.10 -2.49 -19.63
N GLY A 127 -1.00 -2.47 -20.38
CA GLY A 127 -2.34 -2.24 -19.86
C GLY A 127 -2.75 -3.24 -18.76
N TYR A 128 -2.48 -4.53 -18.96
CA TYR A 128 -2.74 -5.56 -17.96
C TYR A 128 -1.82 -5.48 -16.74
N ILE A 129 -0.54 -5.14 -16.93
CA ILE A 129 0.39 -4.90 -15.80
C ILE A 129 -0.11 -3.74 -14.94
N VAL A 130 -0.53 -2.63 -15.56
CA VAL A 130 -1.13 -1.49 -14.86
C VAL A 130 -2.41 -1.90 -14.11
N LEU A 131 -3.25 -2.74 -14.72
CA LEU A 131 -4.45 -3.27 -14.07
C LEU A 131 -4.13 -4.08 -12.82
N VAL A 132 -3.13 -4.98 -12.87
CA VAL A 132 -2.65 -5.73 -11.70
C VAL A 132 -2.17 -4.78 -10.62
N ALA A 133 -1.39 -3.75 -10.98
CA ALA A 133 -0.91 -2.75 -10.04
C ALA A 133 -2.07 -1.99 -9.37
N ILE A 134 -3.12 -1.64 -10.11
CA ILE A 134 -4.33 -1.01 -9.57
C ILE A 134 -4.99 -1.93 -8.52
N PHE A 135 -5.18 -3.21 -8.84
CA PHE A 135 -5.79 -4.15 -7.89
C PHE A 135 -4.91 -4.43 -6.66
N LEU A 136 -3.59 -4.44 -6.81
CA LEU A 136 -2.66 -4.50 -5.67
C LEU A 136 -2.81 -3.28 -4.75
N VAL A 137 -2.88 -2.08 -5.32
CA VAL A 137 -3.12 -0.84 -4.56
C VAL A 137 -4.49 -0.90 -3.86
N LEU A 138 -5.54 -1.35 -4.54
CA LEU A 138 -6.86 -1.53 -3.93
C LEU A 138 -6.84 -2.56 -2.80
N GLY A 139 -6.12 -3.68 -2.96
CA GLY A 139 -5.93 -4.70 -1.93
C GLY A 139 -5.18 -4.16 -0.71
N PHE A 140 -4.13 -3.36 -0.93
CA PHE A 140 -3.40 -2.67 0.14
C PHE A 140 -4.27 -1.65 0.88
N VAL A 141 -4.94 -0.76 0.15
CA VAL A 141 -5.84 0.26 0.72
C VAL A 141 -6.99 -0.39 1.49
N GLY A 142 -7.61 -1.42 0.90
CA GLY A 142 -8.65 -2.22 1.55
C GLY A 142 -8.17 -2.89 2.83
N GLY A 143 -6.95 -3.44 2.82
CA GLY A 143 -6.26 -3.98 3.99
C GLY A 143 -6.11 -2.96 5.11
N TYR A 144 -5.56 -1.80 4.78
CA TYR A 144 -5.41 -0.69 5.72
C TYR A 144 -6.72 -0.31 6.41
N PHE A 145 -7.79 -0.12 5.63
CA PHE A 145 -9.08 0.24 6.22
C PHE A 145 -9.68 -0.89 7.05
N LEU A 146 -9.54 -2.14 6.62
CA LEU A 146 -10.05 -3.31 7.34
C LEU A 146 -9.30 -3.51 8.67
N VAL A 147 -7.97 -3.44 8.66
CA VAL A 147 -7.13 -3.53 9.85
C VAL A 147 -7.42 -2.37 10.79
N ARG A 148 -7.52 -1.15 10.26
CA ARG A 148 -7.88 0.04 11.04
C ARG A 148 -9.23 -0.13 11.73
N TRP A 149 -10.22 -0.67 11.03
CA TRP A 149 -11.53 -0.97 11.59
C TRP A 149 -11.47 -2.04 12.69
N LEU A 150 -10.77 -3.15 12.44
CA LEU A 150 -10.62 -4.26 13.40
C LEU A 150 -9.88 -3.86 14.68
N ILE A 151 -8.77 -3.12 14.54
CA ILE A 151 -7.99 -2.60 15.67
C ILE A 151 -8.83 -1.60 16.47
N ARG A 152 -9.47 -0.63 15.79
CA ARG A 152 -10.32 0.36 16.48
C ARG A 152 -11.51 -0.29 17.19
N ARG A 153 -12.10 -1.36 16.65
CA ARG A 153 -13.18 -2.09 17.32
C ARG A 153 -12.77 -2.65 18.68
N ASN A 154 -11.51 -3.05 18.86
CA ASN A 154 -11.00 -3.57 20.14
C ASN A 154 -10.47 -2.49 21.08
N ILE A 155 -9.95 -1.38 20.55
CA ILE A 155 -9.28 -0.34 21.34
C ILE A 155 -10.25 0.80 21.72
N ALA A 156 -11.10 1.23 20.78
CA ALA A 156 -11.96 2.39 20.90
C ALA A 156 -13.19 2.25 19.98
N ARG A 157 -14.20 1.48 20.41
CA ARG A 157 -15.42 1.28 19.62
C ARG A 157 -16.18 2.61 19.48
N ARG A 158 -16.36 3.08 18.25
CA ARG A 158 -17.12 4.27 17.90
C ARG A 158 -18.46 3.87 17.27
N ASP A 159 -19.55 4.51 17.67
CA ASP A 159 -20.82 4.46 16.93
C ASP A 159 -20.68 5.25 15.62
N LEU A 160 -21.51 4.95 14.61
CA LEU A 160 -21.42 5.59 13.27
C LEU A 160 -21.39 7.12 13.33
N LEU A 161 -22.22 7.72 14.18
CA LEU A 161 -22.23 9.17 14.41
C LEU A 161 -20.92 9.71 15.01
N ARG A 162 -20.30 8.98 15.95
CA ARG A 162 -18.98 9.36 16.50
C ARG A 162 -17.88 9.20 15.47
N SER A 163 -18.01 8.25 14.55
CA SER A 163 -17.08 8.07 13.43
C SER A 163 -17.17 9.22 12.44
N VAL A 164 -18.38 9.67 12.07
CA VAL A 164 -18.57 10.85 11.20
C VAL A 164 -18.04 12.12 11.89
N LEU A 165 -18.39 12.34 13.16
CA LEU A 165 -17.93 13.51 13.92
C LEU A 165 -16.39 13.54 13.98
N ALA A 166 -15.77 12.41 14.28
CA ALA A 166 -14.33 12.33 14.33
C ALA A 166 -13.67 12.49 12.96
N PHE A 167 -14.28 12.00 11.86
CA PHE A 167 -13.78 12.25 10.51
C PHE A 167 -13.77 13.74 10.16
N VAL A 168 -14.85 14.46 10.52
CA VAL A 168 -14.93 15.91 10.30
C VAL A 168 -13.90 16.66 11.15
N ILE A 169 -13.74 16.27 12.42
CA ILE A 169 -12.75 16.86 13.32
C ILE A 169 -11.33 16.56 12.80
N ASP A 170 -11.03 15.32 12.41
CA ASP A 170 -9.76 14.91 11.81
C ASP A 170 -9.44 15.75 10.56
N ALA A 171 -10.39 15.91 9.64
CA ALA A 171 -10.20 16.69 8.42
C ALA A 171 -9.95 18.17 8.71
N PHE A 172 -10.76 18.79 9.57
CA PHE A 172 -10.62 20.19 9.95
C PHE A 172 -9.28 20.45 10.63
N ILE A 173 -8.89 19.56 11.53
CA ILE A 173 -7.65 19.70 12.26
C ILE A 173 -6.42 19.42 11.38
N ALA A 174 -6.47 18.40 10.51
CA ALA A 174 -5.39 18.13 9.56
C ALA A 174 -5.20 19.31 8.60
N ALA A 175 -6.29 19.90 8.10
CA ALA A 175 -6.22 21.11 7.27
C ALA A 175 -5.58 22.28 8.03
N THR A 176 -5.95 22.47 9.30
CA THR A 176 -5.36 23.50 10.16
C THR A 176 -3.87 23.27 10.38
N LEU A 177 -3.45 22.03 10.64
CA LEU A 177 -2.04 21.66 10.79
C LEU A 177 -1.25 21.96 9.51
N ILE A 178 -1.77 21.56 8.34
CA ILE A 178 -1.14 21.81 7.03
C ILE A 178 -1.01 23.32 6.81
N ALA A 179 -2.06 24.10 7.06
CA ALA A 179 -2.01 25.55 6.92
C ALA A 179 -0.95 26.20 7.82
N VAL A 180 -0.84 25.76 9.09
CA VAL A 180 0.17 26.25 10.04
C VAL A 180 1.58 25.86 9.60
N CYS A 181 1.79 24.63 9.11
CA CYS A 181 3.07 24.18 8.56
C CYS A 181 3.49 25.00 7.34
N LEU A 182 2.58 25.23 6.39
CA LEU A 182 2.84 26.01 5.18
C LEU A 182 3.16 27.48 5.51
N TRP A 183 2.47 28.04 6.49
CA TRP A 183 2.76 29.39 6.99
C TRP A 183 4.12 29.49 7.67
N LEU A 184 4.49 28.52 8.54
CA LEU A 184 5.82 28.49 9.17
C LEU A 184 6.96 28.38 8.15
N LEU A 185 6.77 27.55 7.12
CA LEU A 185 7.72 27.40 6.02
C LEU A 185 7.85 28.66 5.16
N SER A 186 6.77 29.43 5.00
CA SER A 186 6.80 30.67 4.20
C SER A 186 7.47 31.83 4.93
N VAL A 187 7.42 31.86 6.27
CA VAL A 187 8.00 32.94 7.08
C VAL A 187 9.50 32.73 7.35
N TRP A 188 10.03 31.50 7.33
CA TRP A 188 11.40 31.25 7.81
C TRP A 188 12.11 30.08 7.09
N LYS A 189 13.19 30.34 6.35
CA LYS A 189 13.90 29.35 5.49
C LYS A 189 14.75 28.28 6.24
N PRO A 190 15.37 28.55 7.40
CA PRO A 190 16.03 27.51 8.21
C PRO A 190 15.04 26.71 9.09
N SER A 191 13.73 26.91 8.92
CA SER A 191 12.72 26.44 9.87
C SER A 191 12.41 24.96 9.82
N ALA A 192 12.95 24.16 8.91
CA ALA A 192 12.52 22.78 8.75
C ALA A 192 12.52 22.01 10.08
N ALA A 193 13.58 22.12 10.88
CA ALA A 193 13.66 21.49 12.20
C ALA A 193 12.65 22.05 13.21
N VAL A 194 12.51 23.39 13.28
CA VAL A 194 11.57 24.05 14.20
C VAL A 194 10.12 23.71 13.83
N THR A 195 9.81 23.77 12.54
CA THR A 195 8.52 23.41 11.96
C THR A 195 8.22 21.95 12.25
N THR A 196 9.16 21.01 12.08
CA THR A 196 8.94 19.59 12.45
C THR A 196 8.60 19.43 13.93
N VAL A 197 9.35 20.08 14.84
CA VAL A 197 9.09 19.98 16.28
C VAL A 197 7.72 20.59 16.63
N VAL A 198 7.39 21.76 16.09
CA VAL A 198 6.11 22.42 16.29
C VAL A 198 4.97 21.55 15.73
N SER A 199 5.12 20.97 14.55
CA SER A 199 4.13 20.08 13.94
C SER A 199 3.89 18.82 14.77
N LEU A 200 4.94 18.24 15.35
CA LEU A 200 4.80 17.09 16.26
C LEU A 200 4.04 17.45 17.54
N LEU A 201 4.35 18.59 18.15
CA LEU A 201 3.65 19.08 19.33
C LEU A 201 2.18 19.41 19.03
N LEU A 202 1.92 20.08 17.90
CA LEU A 202 0.57 20.38 17.44
C LEU A 202 -0.21 19.09 17.16
N PHE A 203 0.39 18.12 16.47
CA PHE A 203 -0.23 16.82 16.22
C PHE A 203 -0.61 16.11 17.54
N GLY A 204 0.30 16.08 18.52
CA GLY A 204 0.01 15.47 19.82
C GLY A 204 -1.09 16.20 20.60
N PHE A 205 -1.12 17.53 20.56
CA PHE A 205 -2.20 18.34 21.14
C PHE A 205 -3.55 18.01 20.49
N ILE A 206 -3.56 18.01 19.16
CA ILE A 206 -4.71 17.74 18.31
C ILE A 206 -5.32 16.37 18.59
N SER A 207 -4.51 15.31 18.58
CA SER A 207 -5.01 13.94 18.77
C SER A 207 -5.60 13.74 20.16
N LEU A 208 -4.99 14.35 21.19
CA LEU A 208 -5.53 14.31 22.56
C LEU A 208 -6.82 15.13 22.69
N LEU A 209 -6.90 16.28 22.02
CA LEU A 209 -8.09 17.13 22.01
C LEU A 209 -9.27 16.45 21.31
N GLU A 210 -9.06 15.87 20.13
CA GLU A 210 -10.07 15.09 19.40
C GLU A 210 -10.56 13.92 20.27
N ALA A 211 -9.63 13.13 20.81
CA ALA A 211 -9.98 12.02 21.70
C ALA A 211 -10.79 12.48 22.93
N TYR A 212 -10.45 13.64 23.50
CA TYR A 212 -11.21 14.25 24.60
C TYR A 212 -12.64 14.61 24.21
N VAL A 213 -12.80 15.34 23.11
CA VAL A 213 -14.11 15.81 22.61
C VAL A 213 -15.03 14.63 22.33
N VAL A 214 -14.49 13.56 21.75
CA VAL A 214 -15.26 12.37 21.36
C VAL A 214 -15.62 11.49 22.57
N ASN A 215 -14.70 11.30 23.53
CA ASN A 215 -14.84 10.22 24.52
C ASN A 215 -14.91 10.66 26.01
N ALA A 216 -14.42 11.85 26.37
CA ALA A 216 -14.28 12.26 27.78
C ALA A 216 -15.00 13.57 28.14
N ARG A 217 -15.68 14.21 27.19
CA ARG A 217 -16.44 15.43 27.45
C ARG A 217 -17.46 15.22 28.57
N GLY A 218 -17.40 16.06 29.61
CA GLY A 218 -18.27 16.00 30.79
C GLY A 218 -17.87 14.97 31.86
N LYS A 219 -16.90 14.10 31.59
CA LYS A 219 -16.41 13.10 32.55
C LYS A 219 -15.13 13.55 33.24
N VAL A 220 -14.19 14.11 32.47
CA VAL A 220 -12.85 14.51 32.90
C VAL A 220 -12.60 15.97 32.53
N ARG A 221 -11.78 16.70 33.30
CA ARG A 221 -11.40 18.07 32.96
C ARG A 221 -10.41 18.08 31.79
N LEU A 222 -10.57 19.03 30.86
CA LEU A 222 -9.71 19.12 29.66
C LEU A 222 -8.20 19.14 30.00
N ARG A 223 -7.81 19.90 31.03
CA ARG A 223 -6.40 20.04 31.46
C ARG A 223 -5.77 18.73 31.94
N GLU A 224 -6.57 17.77 32.40
CA GLU A 224 -6.08 16.46 32.86
C GLU A 224 -5.74 15.55 31.67
N ILE A 225 -6.36 15.78 30.51
CA ILE A 225 -6.11 15.04 29.28
C ILE A 225 -5.10 15.78 28.38
N VAL A 226 -5.33 17.06 28.12
CA VAL A 226 -4.50 17.90 27.26
C VAL A 226 -3.55 18.72 28.13
N SER A 227 -2.38 18.16 28.39
CA SER A 227 -1.27 18.84 29.10
C SER A 227 0.03 18.61 28.34
N PHE A 228 1.01 19.52 28.49
CA PHE A 228 2.32 19.39 27.84
C PHE A 228 2.99 18.04 28.15
N LYS A 229 2.88 17.58 29.41
CA LYS A 229 3.36 16.26 29.84
C LYS A 229 2.68 15.12 29.08
N ASN A 230 1.36 15.17 28.90
CA ASN A 230 0.63 14.13 28.18
C ASN A 230 0.92 14.15 26.68
N ILE A 231 1.09 15.33 26.08
CA ILE A 231 1.49 15.49 24.67
C ILE A 231 2.85 14.85 24.44
N LEU A 232 3.85 15.15 25.28
CA LEU A 232 5.17 14.50 25.18
C LEU A 232 5.10 13.00 25.42
N SER A 233 4.31 12.53 26.40
CA SER A 233 4.13 11.10 26.66
C SER A 233 3.44 10.37 25.50
N PHE A 234 2.52 11.03 24.80
CA PHE A 234 1.86 10.53 23.59
C PHE A 234 2.86 10.39 22.44
N ILE A 235 3.62 11.45 22.16
CA ILE A 235 4.65 11.45 21.11
C ILE A 235 5.69 10.36 21.39
N ALA A 236 6.20 10.27 22.62
CA ALA A 236 7.15 9.23 23.03
C ALA A 236 6.57 7.82 22.86
N ALA A 237 5.29 7.60 23.24
CA ALA A 237 4.63 6.31 23.04
C ALA A 237 4.55 5.93 21.56
N ASN A 238 4.22 6.87 20.67
CA ASN A 238 4.14 6.62 19.24
C ASN A 238 5.51 6.37 18.60
N ILE A 239 6.55 7.11 19.01
CA ILE A 239 7.93 6.84 18.59
C ILE A 239 8.33 5.42 18.99
N ILE A 240 8.06 5.00 20.23
CA ILE A 240 8.36 3.63 20.69
C ILE A 240 7.61 2.59 19.85
N VAL A 241 6.33 2.80 19.54
CA VAL A 241 5.55 1.89 18.70
C VAL A 241 6.13 1.80 17.28
N LEU A 242 6.56 2.92 16.69
CA LEU A 242 7.21 2.92 15.38
C LEU A 242 8.57 2.21 15.40
N LEU A 243 9.37 2.43 16.45
CA LEU A 243 10.65 1.72 16.63
C LEU A 243 10.46 0.22 16.81
N LEU A 244 9.41 -0.21 17.53
CA LEU A 244 9.06 -1.62 17.65
C LEU A 244 8.65 -2.21 16.29
N GLY A 245 7.85 -1.48 15.50
CA GLY A 245 7.51 -1.86 14.12
C GLY A 245 8.76 -2.03 13.25
N ALA A 246 9.66 -1.04 13.27
CA ALA A 246 10.93 -1.09 12.54
C ALA A 246 11.83 -2.25 12.98
N ALA A 247 11.90 -2.53 14.28
CA ALA A 247 12.64 -3.68 14.80
C ALA A 247 12.07 -5.01 14.28
N CYS A 248 10.75 -5.14 14.17
CA CYS A 248 10.13 -6.31 13.55
C CYS A 248 10.50 -6.44 12.06
N VAL A 249 10.54 -5.33 11.31
CA VAL A 249 10.97 -5.34 9.89
C VAL A 249 12.41 -5.84 9.76
N VAL A 250 13.33 -5.31 10.57
CA VAL A 250 14.74 -5.72 10.57
C VAL A 250 14.85 -7.21 10.92
N ALA A 251 14.13 -7.67 11.94
CA ALA A 251 14.16 -9.07 12.34
C ALA A 251 13.65 -10.01 11.22
N VAL A 252 12.56 -9.68 10.55
CA VAL A 252 12.01 -10.51 9.47
C VAL A 252 12.90 -10.50 8.23
N THR A 253 13.48 -9.35 7.88
CA THR A 253 14.43 -9.25 6.78
C THR A 253 15.64 -10.15 7.02
N PHE A 254 16.17 -10.17 8.25
CA PHE A 254 17.26 -11.05 8.65
C PHE A 254 16.89 -12.54 8.61
N LEU A 255 15.65 -12.90 8.98
CA LEU A 255 15.18 -14.28 9.00
C LEU A 255 14.80 -14.84 7.62
N THR A 256 14.61 -13.97 6.62
CA THR A 256 14.12 -14.35 5.29
C THR A 256 15.06 -13.84 4.19
N ASN A 257 14.70 -12.75 3.52
CA ASN A 257 15.50 -12.01 2.55
C ASN A 257 14.91 -10.60 2.38
N GLU A 258 15.52 -9.76 1.55
CA GLU A 258 15.08 -8.38 1.33
C GLU A 258 13.66 -8.25 0.78
N ILE A 259 13.26 -9.14 -0.14
CA ILE A 259 11.94 -9.11 -0.78
C ILE A 259 10.84 -9.47 0.24
N ALA A 260 11.02 -10.61 0.93
CA ALA A 260 10.10 -11.05 1.97
C ALA A 260 10.07 -10.07 3.15
N GLY A 261 11.24 -9.54 3.54
CA GLY A 261 11.38 -8.49 4.55
C GLY A 261 10.62 -7.21 4.19
N GLY A 262 10.68 -6.77 2.93
CA GLY A 262 9.93 -5.62 2.44
C GLY A 262 8.40 -5.82 2.52
N ILE A 263 7.91 -6.94 1.98
CA ILE A 263 6.46 -7.23 1.95
C ILE A 263 5.90 -7.39 3.36
N LEU A 264 6.55 -8.20 4.20
CA LEU A 264 6.12 -8.43 5.57
C LEU A 264 6.36 -7.19 6.46
N GLY A 265 7.37 -6.40 6.14
CA GLY A 265 7.72 -5.17 6.86
C GLY A 265 6.66 -4.09 6.71
N ILE A 266 6.09 -3.93 5.51
CA ILE A 266 4.97 -3.01 5.25
C ILE A 266 3.82 -3.25 6.22
N VAL A 267 3.52 -4.51 6.52
CA VAL A 267 2.43 -4.89 7.45
C VAL A 267 2.72 -4.45 8.89
N PHE A 268 3.94 -4.66 9.38
CA PHE A 268 4.32 -4.23 10.73
C PHE A 268 4.23 -2.71 10.87
N MET A 269 4.69 -1.99 9.85
CA MET A 269 4.60 -0.53 9.81
C MET A 269 3.16 -0.06 9.74
N GLU A 270 2.31 -0.69 8.91
CA GLU A 270 0.89 -0.40 8.82
C GLU A 270 0.18 -0.53 10.18
N ILE A 271 0.41 -1.64 10.89
CA ILE A 271 -0.14 -1.86 12.24
C ILE A 271 0.40 -0.80 13.21
N ALA A 272 1.70 -0.49 13.16
CA ALA A 272 2.30 0.53 14.02
C ALA A 272 1.66 1.91 13.81
N PHE A 273 1.42 2.32 12.56
CA PHE A 273 0.74 3.57 12.23
C PHE A 273 -0.71 3.60 12.73
N ILE A 274 -1.45 2.51 12.54
CA ILE A 274 -2.84 2.42 13.00
C ILE A 274 -2.92 2.50 14.54
N VAL A 275 -2.02 1.80 15.23
CA VAL A 275 -1.93 1.83 16.70
C VAL A 275 -1.53 3.20 17.21
N ALA A 276 -0.57 3.87 16.57
CA ALA A 276 -0.18 5.24 16.92
C ALA A 276 -1.37 6.21 16.84
N GLY A 277 -2.21 6.09 15.80
CA GLY A 277 -3.45 6.85 15.67
C GLY A 277 -4.52 6.51 16.73
N ALA A 278 -4.56 5.27 17.23
CA ALA A 278 -5.53 4.85 18.24
C ALA A 278 -5.08 5.10 19.69
N ASN A 279 -3.82 5.43 19.92
CA ASN A 279 -3.24 5.56 21.28
C ASN A 279 -3.84 6.72 22.07
N ALA A 280 -4.15 7.86 21.42
CA ALA A 280 -4.78 9.00 22.08
C ALA A 280 -6.18 8.62 22.59
N GLU A 281 -6.99 8.01 21.72
CA GLU A 281 -8.33 7.54 22.07
C GLU A 281 -8.30 6.54 23.23
N SER A 282 -7.43 5.54 23.13
CA SER A 282 -7.29 4.49 24.15
C SER A 282 -6.95 5.07 25.53
N TYR A 283 -6.05 6.05 25.59
CA TYR A 283 -5.68 6.73 26.83
C TYR A 283 -6.86 7.50 27.42
N VAL A 284 -7.57 8.27 26.59
CA VAL A 284 -8.69 9.11 27.04
C VAL A 284 -9.86 8.26 27.52
N ILE A 285 -10.18 7.17 26.83
CA ILE A 285 -11.25 6.23 27.26
C ILE A 285 -10.93 5.65 28.63
N ASN A 286 -9.70 5.20 28.86
CA ASN A 286 -9.31 4.67 30.17
C ASN A 286 -9.43 5.71 31.28
N LYS A 287 -9.00 6.96 31.02
CA LYS A 287 -9.14 8.05 31.98
C LYS A 287 -10.60 8.40 32.28
N ALA A 288 -11.46 8.38 31.26
CA ALA A 288 -12.89 8.59 31.44
C ALA A 288 -13.54 7.47 32.27
N ASN A 289 -13.17 6.21 32.02
CA ASN A 289 -13.69 5.07 32.76
C ASN A 289 -13.22 5.08 34.23
N GLU A 290 -11.95 5.42 34.50
CA GLU A 290 -11.43 5.61 35.86
C GLU A 290 -12.22 6.68 36.63
N ALA A 291 -12.54 7.81 35.97
CA ALA A 291 -13.30 8.89 36.57
C ALA A 291 -14.76 8.48 36.89
N ASP A 292 -15.40 7.72 36.01
CA ASP A 292 -16.76 7.21 36.23
C ASP A 292 -16.80 6.18 37.38
N MET A 293 -15.82 5.28 37.45
CA MET A 293 -15.71 4.32 38.57
C MET A 293 -15.53 5.03 39.91
N ASN A 294 -14.70 6.08 39.95
CA ASN A 294 -14.47 6.86 41.17
C ASN A 294 -15.71 7.67 41.59
N LYS A 295 -16.52 8.15 40.64
CA LYS A 295 -17.81 8.80 40.96
C LYS A 295 -18.81 7.81 41.57
N ASN A 296 -18.88 6.60 41.04
CA ASN A 296 -19.80 5.57 41.55
C ASN A 296 -19.35 4.94 42.87
N ALA A 297 -18.07 5.07 43.23
CA ALA A 297 -17.51 4.57 44.49
C ALA A 297 -17.53 5.61 45.64
N ALA A 298 -17.87 6.87 45.35
CA ALA A 298 -18.04 7.88 46.38
C ALA A 298 -19.41 7.69 47.07
N PRO A 299 -19.48 7.57 48.41
CA PRO A 299 -20.76 7.47 49.10
C PRO A 299 -21.58 8.74 48.85
N GLU A 300 -22.86 8.58 48.53
CA GLU A 300 -23.82 9.70 48.50
C GLU A 300 -23.86 10.32 49.90
N THR A 301 -23.24 11.50 50.06
CA THR A 301 -23.30 12.33 51.26
C THR A 301 -24.41 13.35 51.15
#